data_AF-A0A3B8RSH6-F1
#
_entry.id   AF-A0A3B8RSH6-F1
#
_cell.length_a   1.000
_cell.length_b   1.000
_cell.length_c   1.000
_cell.angle_alpha   90.00
_cell.angle_beta   90.00
_cell.angle_gamma   90.00
#
_symmetry.space_group_name_H-M   'P 1'
#
loop_
_entity.id
_entity.type
_entity.pdbx_description
1 polymer ?
#
loop_
_entity_poly.entity_id
_entity_poly.type
_entity_poly.pdbx_seq_one_letter_code
_entity_poly.pdbx_strand_id
1 'polypeptide(L)'
;MRQLGTDRKKSPNIFKILTFTILLTALTFAAIKITGLDKIIFKGPKTVVQLITDTGLKSDNGRTNILLLGIGGQGHEGPDLSDTMILASVDKEGKDVVLVSIPRDLWAPGVSAKINAVYAYGQEKDESGLSQVKKASVELFGLPIHYAFRID
;
A
#
# COMPACT_ATOMS: atom_id res chain seq x y z
N MET A 1 36.73 -29.46 -59.22
CA MET A 1 36.45 -30.08 -57.91
C MET A 1 36.60 -29.02 -56.82
N ARG A 2 35.52 -28.63 -56.14
CA ARG A 2 35.55 -27.61 -55.06
C ARG A 2 35.71 -28.34 -53.72
N GLN A 3 36.79 -28.02 -52.99
CA GLN A 3 36.96 -28.51 -51.62
C GLN A 3 36.07 -27.70 -50.68
N LEU A 4 35.10 -28.37 -50.08
CA LEU A 4 34.29 -27.82 -49.00
C LEU A 4 35.10 -27.91 -47.70
N GLY A 5 35.71 -26.79 -47.30
CA GLY A 5 36.30 -26.63 -45.98
C GLY A 5 35.21 -26.68 -44.92
N THR A 6 35.25 -27.68 -44.04
CA THR A 6 34.41 -27.71 -42.86
C THR A 6 35.08 -26.86 -41.78
N ASP A 7 34.68 -25.60 -41.67
CA ASP A 7 35.03 -24.76 -40.52
C ASP A 7 34.41 -25.39 -39.27
N ARG A 8 35.21 -26.16 -38.53
CA ARG A 8 34.83 -26.65 -37.20
C ARG A 8 34.69 -25.43 -36.28
N LYS A 9 33.45 -24.94 -36.15
CA LYS A 9 33.06 -23.93 -35.17
C LYS A 9 33.53 -24.39 -33.79
N LYS A 10 34.58 -23.75 -33.26
CA LYS A 10 35.09 -23.99 -31.90
C LYS A 10 33.93 -23.88 -30.93
N SER A 11 33.59 -24.98 -30.25
CA SER A 11 32.59 -24.95 -29.19
C SER A 11 33.09 -23.99 -28.11
N PRO A 12 32.23 -23.09 -27.60
CA PRO A 12 32.66 -22.22 -26.53
C PRO A 12 32.99 -23.08 -25.31
N ASN A 13 34.14 -22.83 -24.68
CA ASN A 13 34.53 -23.56 -23.48
C ASN A 13 33.49 -23.29 -22.38
N ILE A 14 32.62 -24.26 -22.12
CA ILE A 14 31.51 -24.16 -21.14
C ILE A 14 32.02 -23.69 -19.77
N PHE A 15 33.22 -24.12 -19.37
CA PHE A 15 33.90 -23.65 -18.16
C PHE A 15 34.15 -22.13 -18.12
N LYS A 16 34.45 -21.50 -19.26
CA LYS A 16 34.64 -20.04 -19.36
C LYS A 16 33.31 -19.29 -19.24
N ILE A 17 32.24 -19.85 -19.81
CA ILE A 17 30.89 -19.29 -19.66
C ILE A 17 30.48 -19.36 -18.18
N LEU A 18 30.65 -20.52 -17.55
CA LEU A 18 30.27 -20.72 -16.15
C LEU A 18 31.03 -19.79 -15.19
N THR A 19 32.34 -19.66 -15.36
CA THR A 19 33.15 -18.74 -14.54
C THR A 19 32.81 -17.28 -14.79
N PHE A 20 32.52 -16.89 -16.03
CA PHE A 20 32.04 -15.54 -16.35
C PHE A 20 30.67 -15.26 -15.72
N THR A 21 29.73 -16.20 -15.76
CA THR A 21 28.41 -16.04 -15.12
C THR A 21 28.52 -15.90 -13.62
N ILE A 22 29.37 -16.70 -12.95
CA ILE A 22 29.61 -16.62 -11.51
C ILE A 22 30.24 -15.27 -11.11
N LEU A 23 31.20 -14.78 -11.92
CA LEU A 23 31.80 -13.46 -11.70
C LEU A 23 30.77 -12.36 -11.87
N LEU A 24 29.92 -12.44 -12.89
CA LEU A 24 28.89 -11.44 -13.15
C LEU A 24 27.86 -11.39 -12.02
N THR A 25 27.42 -12.53 -11.50
CA THR A 25 26.47 -12.58 -10.37
C THR A 25 27.09 -12.09 -9.05
N ALA A 26 28.36 -12.41 -8.79
CA ALA A 26 29.05 -11.87 -7.62
C ALA A 26 29.21 -10.34 -7.71
N LEU A 27 29.51 -9.82 -8.90
CA LEU A 27 29.73 -8.39 -9.13
C LEU A 27 28.43 -7.59 -9.04
N THR A 28 27.31 -8.12 -9.55
CA THR A 28 25.99 -7.51 -9.35
C THR A 28 25.57 -7.53 -7.89
N PHE A 29 25.81 -8.63 -7.17
CA PHE A 29 25.52 -8.70 -5.73
C PHE A 29 26.34 -7.70 -4.91
N ALA A 30 27.63 -7.58 -5.20
CA ALA A 30 28.51 -6.59 -4.55
C ALA A 30 28.08 -5.15 -4.87
N ALA A 31 27.72 -4.86 -6.12
CA ALA A 31 27.21 -3.54 -6.51
C ALA A 31 25.91 -3.18 -5.77
N ILE A 32 24.98 -4.13 -5.62
CA ILE A 32 23.74 -3.94 -4.84
C ILE A 32 24.04 -3.62 -3.37
N LYS A 33 25.02 -4.32 -2.76
CA LYS A 33 25.44 -4.09 -1.38
C LYS A 33 26.14 -2.75 -1.16
N ILE A 34 27.03 -2.34 -2.09
CA ILE A 34 27.80 -1.09 -1.98
C ILE A 34 26.91 0.13 -2.18
N THR A 35 26.00 0.08 -3.17
CA THR A 35 25.08 1.19 -3.47
C THR A 35 23.91 1.28 -2.48
N GLY A 36 23.75 0.29 -1.59
CA GLY A 36 22.63 0.24 -0.65
C GLY A 36 21.28 0.05 -1.32
N LEU A 37 21.26 -0.46 -2.57
CA LEU A 37 20.04 -0.74 -3.33
C LEU A 37 19.20 -1.84 -2.67
N ASP A 38 19.81 -2.69 -1.84
CA ASP A 38 19.10 -3.66 -1.00
C ASP A 38 18.08 -2.99 -0.08
N LYS A 39 18.37 -1.78 0.42
CA LYS A 39 17.43 -0.98 1.22
C LYS A 39 16.29 -0.37 0.41
N ILE A 40 16.39 -0.28 -0.91
CA ILE A 40 15.32 0.27 -1.77
C ILE A 40 14.45 -0.87 -2.30
N ILE A 41 15.06 -1.99 -2.67
CA ILE A 41 14.40 -3.16 -3.26
C ILE A 41 13.64 -3.98 -2.19
N PHE A 42 14.16 -4.10 -0.97
CA PHE A 42 13.48 -4.82 0.13
C PHE A 42 12.57 -3.94 0.99
N LYS A 43 12.48 -2.64 0.72
CA LYS A 43 11.45 -1.78 1.31
C LYS A 43 10.25 -1.74 0.37
N GLY A 44 9.33 -2.69 0.54
CA GLY A 44 7.97 -2.57 0.02
C GLY A 44 7.22 -1.38 0.66
N PRO A 45 5.92 -1.49 0.97
CA PRO A 45 5.05 -0.35 1.35
C PRO A 45 5.59 0.59 2.45
N LYS A 46 6.57 0.14 3.25
CA LYS A 46 7.31 0.96 4.22
C LYS A 46 7.96 2.22 3.64
N THR A 47 8.47 2.25 2.39
CA THR A 47 9.07 3.49 1.84
C THR A 47 8.01 4.54 1.54
N VAL A 48 6.88 4.12 0.97
CA VAL A 48 5.73 5.01 0.71
C VAL A 48 5.19 5.54 2.03
N VAL A 49 5.03 4.67 3.03
CA VAL A 49 4.60 5.07 4.38
C VAL A 49 5.63 6.00 5.03
N GLN A 50 6.94 5.73 4.91
CA GLN A 50 8.00 6.54 5.51
C GLN A 50 8.10 7.94 4.90
N LEU A 51 7.98 8.05 3.57
CA LEU A 51 7.91 9.33 2.84
C LEU A 51 6.69 10.16 3.26
N ILE A 52 5.53 9.52 3.48
CA ILE A 52 4.34 10.19 3.98
C ILE A 52 4.56 10.65 5.43
N THR A 53 5.19 9.85 6.29
CA THR A 53 5.41 10.20 7.71
C THR A 53 6.48 11.26 7.97
N ASP A 54 7.49 11.43 7.11
CA ASP A 54 8.56 12.42 7.32
C ASP A 54 8.11 13.87 7.05
N THR A 55 6.97 14.06 6.38
CA THR A 55 6.42 15.40 6.06
C THR A 55 5.63 16.08 7.18
N GLY A 56 5.59 15.50 8.38
CA GLY A 56 4.88 16.09 9.53
C GLY A 56 3.37 15.85 9.46
N LEU A 57 2.95 14.60 9.60
CA LEU A 57 1.54 14.24 9.66
C LEU A 57 0.91 14.67 11.00
N LYS A 58 -0.38 15.03 10.95
CA LYS A 58 -1.15 15.17 12.18
C LYS A 58 -1.20 13.83 12.90
N SER A 59 -0.87 13.84 14.18
CA SER A 59 -0.87 12.68 15.04
C SER A 59 -1.40 13.04 16.42
N ASP A 60 -1.88 12.03 17.12
CA ASP A 60 -2.27 12.10 18.52
C ASP A 60 -1.52 11.00 19.27
N ASN A 61 -0.86 11.37 20.38
CA ASN A 61 -0.05 10.45 21.17
C ASN A 61 0.96 9.61 20.34
N GLY A 62 1.63 10.25 19.38
CA GLY A 62 2.63 9.60 18.50
C GLY A 62 2.04 8.72 17.40
N ARG A 63 0.70 8.55 17.34
CA ARG A 63 0.01 7.73 16.33
C ARG A 63 -0.77 8.58 15.33
N THR A 64 -0.64 8.22 14.06
CA THR A 64 -1.46 8.74 12.97
C THR A 64 -2.49 7.71 12.57
N ASN A 65 -3.75 8.01 12.83
CA ASN A 65 -4.89 7.16 12.47
C ASN A 65 -5.47 7.57 11.11
N ILE A 66 -5.51 6.62 10.17
CA ILE A 66 -5.93 6.78 8.79
C ILE A 66 -7.07 5.81 8.53
N LEU A 67 -8.20 6.31 8.05
CA LEU A 67 -9.33 5.49 7.66
C LEU A 67 -9.27 5.19 6.16
N LEU A 68 -9.29 3.92 5.78
CA LEU A 68 -9.29 3.46 4.40
C LEU A 68 -10.68 2.90 4.09
N LEU A 69 -11.33 3.44 3.06
CA LEU A 69 -12.61 2.98 2.56
C LEU A 69 -12.41 2.35 1.18
N GLY A 70 -12.83 1.10 1.01
CA GLY A 70 -13.01 0.46 -0.29
C GLY A 70 -14.48 0.51 -0.66
N ILE A 71 -14.79 1.04 -1.83
CA ILE A 71 -16.13 1.15 -2.39
C ILE A 71 -16.27 0.27 -3.65
N GLY A 72 -17.48 -0.13 -4.00
CA GLY A 72 -17.74 -1.02 -5.14
C GLY A 72 -17.61 -0.37 -6.52
N GLY A 73 -17.66 0.97 -6.61
CA GLY A 73 -17.49 1.69 -7.86
C GLY A 73 -18.71 1.68 -8.78
N GLN A 74 -18.59 2.35 -9.93
CA GLN A 74 -19.67 2.46 -10.92
C GLN A 74 -20.01 1.08 -11.53
N GLY A 75 -21.31 0.72 -11.55
CA GLY A 75 -21.80 -0.55 -12.11
C GLY A 75 -22.26 -1.59 -11.08
N HIS A 76 -22.19 -1.28 -9.78
CA HIS A 76 -22.71 -2.10 -8.68
C HIS A 76 -23.96 -1.49 -8.04
N GLU A 77 -24.84 -2.34 -7.46
CA GLU A 77 -25.94 -1.86 -6.61
C GLU A 77 -25.36 -1.21 -5.34
N GLY A 78 -25.61 0.10 -5.15
CA GLY A 78 -25.00 0.88 -4.06
C GLY A 78 -23.53 1.24 -4.32
N PRO A 79 -23.22 1.96 -5.42
CA PRO A 79 -21.84 2.20 -5.88
C PRO A 79 -20.98 2.99 -4.87
N ASP A 80 -21.62 3.78 -4.00
CA ASP A 80 -20.96 4.56 -2.95
C ASP A 80 -21.04 3.90 -1.55
N LEU A 81 -21.49 2.65 -1.43
CA LEU A 81 -21.38 1.91 -0.18
C LEU A 81 -19.92 1.46 0.03
N SER A 82 -19.40 1.65 1.24
CA SER A 82 -18.06 1.18 1.58
C SER A 82 -18.09 -0.26 2.07
N ASP A 83 -17.80 -1.20 1.18
CA ASP A 83 -17.76 -2.64 1.50
C ASP A 83 -16.57 -3.01 2.39
N THR A 84 -15.48 -2.26 2.28
CA THR A 84 -14.28 -2.45 3.10
C THR A 84 -13.97 -1.18 3.86
N MET A 85 -13.73 -1.30 5.16
CA MET A 85 -13.26 -0.19 5.99
C MET A 85 -12.13 -0.68 6.89
N ILE A 86 -10.98 -0.04 6.82
CA ILE A 86 -9.80 -0.41 7.60
C ILE A 86 -9.29 0.84 8.31
N LEU A 87 -9.15 0.75 9.63
CA LEU A 87 -8.43 1.72 10.43
C LEU A 87 -6.95 1.33 10.48
N ALA A 88 -6.11 2.15 9.84
CA ALA A 88 -4.66 2.04 9.91
C ALA A 88 -4.12 3.02 10.96
N SER A 89 -3.46 2.51 12.01
CA SER A 89 -2.84 3.31 13.05
C SER A 89 -1.32 3.17 12.99
N VAL A 90 -0.65 4.23 12.54
CA VAL A 90 0.80 4.27 12.31
C VAL A 90 1.47 4.95 13.49
N ASP A 91 2.33 4.23 14.21
CA ASP A 91 3.22 4.78 15.23
C ASP A 91 4.56 5.17 14.60
N LYS A 92 4.84 6.47 14.57
CA LYS A 92 6.06 6.99 13.97
C LYS A 92 7.29 6.72 14.84
N GLU A 93 7.14 6.74 16.15
CA GLU A 93 8.24 6.60 17.10
C GLU A 93 8.59 5.11 17.30
N GLY A 94 7.58 4.28 17.52
CA GLY A 94 7.72 2.83 17.65
C GLY A 94 7.93 2.08 16.33
N LYS A 95 7.74 2.75 15.18
CA LYS A 95 7.84 2.17 13.82
C LYS A 95 6.91 0.97 13.61
N ASP A 96 5.70 1.09 14.14
CA ASP A 96 4.68 0.05 14.13
C ASP A 96 3.45 0.49 13.33
N VAL A 97 2.73 -0.48 12.75
CA VAL A 97 1.48 -0.24 12.01
C VAL A 97 0.47 -1.30 12.41
N VAL A 98 -0.64 -0.83 12.98
CA VAL A 98 -1.79 -1.68 13.32
C VAL A 98 -2.89 -1.44 12.30
N LEU A 99 -3.42 -2.51 11.71
CA LEU A 99 -4.56 -2.47 10.80
C LEU A 99 -5.74 -3.18 11.46
N VAL A 100 -6.85 -2.48 11.61
CA VAL A 100 -8.09 -3.04 12.19
C VAL A 100 -9.21 -2.89 11.17
N SER A 101 -9.77 -4.01 10.76
CA SER A 101 -10.97 -4.01 9.91
C SER A 101 -12.18 -3.59 10.73
N ILE A 102 -12.95 -2.65 10.21
CA ILE A 102 -14.20 -2.18 10.81
C ILE A 102 -15.37 -2.94 10.15
N PRO A 103 -16.23 -3.62 10.92
CA PRO A 103 -17.41 -4.27 10.37
C PRO A 103 -18.38 -3.26 9.73
N ARG A 104 -18.83 -3.55 8.51
CA ARG A 104 -19.68 -2.65 7.70
C ARG A 104 -21.08 -2.39 8.30
N ASP A 105 -21.55 -3.33 9.12
CA ASP A 105 -22.89 -3.32 9.72
C ASP A 105 -22.94 -2.66 11.10
N LEU A 106 -21.85 -2.02 11.55
CA LEU A 106 -21.90 -1.23 12.79
C LEU A 106 -22.91 -0.09 12.63
N TRP A 107 -23.72 0.12 13.67
CA TRP A 107 -24.71 1.18 13.70
C TRP A 107 -24.03 2.53 13.94
N ALA A 108 -24.22 3.50 13.04
CA ALA A 108 -23.73 4.86 13.15
C ALA A 108 -24.89 5.80 13.59
N PRO A 109 -24.97 6.16 14.88
CA PRO A 109 -26.13 6.89 15.42
C PRO A 109 -26.30 8.28 14.79
N GLY A 110 -25.22 9.01 14.50
CA GLY A 110 -25.29 10.34 13.88
C GLY A 110 -25.98 10.40 12.52
N VAL A 111 -26.10 9.27 11.82
CA VAL A 111 -26.75 9.17 10.50
C VAL A 111 -27.92 8.17 10.49
N SER A 112 -28.22 7.57 11.66
CA SER A 112 -29.27 6.56 11.85
C SER A 112 -29.23 5.45 10.79
N ALA A 113 -28.03 4.97 10.49
CA ALA A 113 -27.79 3.95 9.47
C ALA A 113 -26.57 3.10 9.82
N LYS A 114 -26.34 2.04 9.04
CA LYS A 114 -25.09 1.29 9.08
C LYS A 114 -23.94 2.17 8.59
N ILE A 115 -22.76 2.00 9.19
CA ILE A 115 -21.56 2.80 8.90
C ILE A 115 -21.17 2.75 7.42
N ASN A 116 -21.42 1.64 6.72
CA ASN A 116 -21.11 1.50 5.30
C ASN A 116 -21.90 2.43 4.38
N ALA A 117 -23.05 2.90 4.83
CA ALA A 117 -23.90 3.84 4.09
C ALA A 117 -23.55 5.30 4.39
N VAL A 118 -22.77 5.57 5.44
CA VAL A 118 -22.46 6.94 5.88
C VAL A 118 -21.73 7.74 4.80
N TYR A 119 -20.83 7.07 4.05
CA TYR A 119 -20.15 7.71 2.93
C TYR A 119 -21.17 8.15 1.86
N ALA A 120 -22.00 7.22 1.39
CA ALA A 120 -23.01 7.48 0.38
C ALA A 120 -23.97 8.60 0.80
N TYR A 121 -24.48 8.57 2.04
CA TYR A 121 -25.37 9.60 2.56
C TYR A 121 -24.71 10.99 2.58
N GLY A 122 -23.46 11.08 3.04
CA GLY A 122 -22.73 12.35 3.02
C GLY A 122 -22.41 12.81 1.60
N GLN A 123 -22.13 11.89 0.69
CA GLN A 123 -21.82 12.20 -0.70
C GLN A 123 -23.06 12.73 -1.44
N GLU A 124 -24.22 12.11 -1.25
CA GLU A 124 -25.50 12.51 -1.86
C GLU A 124 -26.01 13.84 -1.30
N LYS A 125 -25.83 14.08 0.00
CA LYS A 125 -26.37 15.26 0.67
C LYS A 125 -25.61 16.55 0.33
N ASP A 126 -24.28 16.53 0.43
CA ASP A 126 -23.44 17.74 0.37
C ASP A 126 -21.98 17.44 -0.01
N GLU A 127 -21.73 16.33 -0.72
CA GLU A 127 -20.40 15.87 -1.11
C GLU A 127 -19.42 15.68 0.08
N SER A 128 -19.96 15.54 1.30
CA SER A 128 -19.18 15.48 2.53
C SER A 128 -18.90 14.05 3.01
N GLY A 129 -19.06 13.04 2.14
CA GLY A 129 -18.97 11.60 2.48
C GLY A 129 -17.77 11.24 3.35
N LEU A 130 -16.55 11.63 2.96
CA LEU A 130 -15.33 11.37 3.75
C LEU A 130 -15.36 12.04 5.13
N SER A 131 -15.92 13.25 5.22
CA SER A 131 -16.04 13.99 6.49
C SER A 131 -17.05 13.32 7.43
N GLN A 132 -18.18 12.84 6.90
CA GLN A 132 -19.20 12.15 7.67
C GLN A 132 -18.71 10.81 8.22
N VAL A 133 -18.04 10.00 7.38
CA VAL A 133 -17.48 8.72 7.82
C VAL A 133 -16.39 8.94 8.87
N LYS A 134 -15.56 9.96 8.69
CA LYS A 134 -14.57 10.36 9.68
C LYS A 134 -15.22 10.68 11.03
N LYS A 135 -16.29 11.50 11.04
CA LYS A 135 -17.04 11.84 12.26
C LYS A 135 -17.69 10.62 12.90
N ALA A 136 -18.38 9.78 12.12
CA ALA A 136 -19.00 8.55 12.60
C ALA A 136 -17.97 7.58 13.20
N SER A 137 -16.78 7.47 12.60
CA SER A 137 -15.70 6.64 13.12
C SER A 137 -15.14 7.19 14.44
N VAL A 138 -15.00 8.51 14.57
CA VAL A 138 -14.61 9.13 15.85
C VAL A 138 -15.67 8.88 16.92
N GLU A 139 -16.95 9.01 16.59
CA GLU A 139 -18.07 8.77 17.50
C GLU A 139 -18.12 7.30 17.98
N LEU A 140 -17.88 6.34 17.09
CA LEU A 140 -17.98 4.92 17.41
C LEU A 140 -16.77 4.39 18.19
N PHE A 141 -15.57 4.83 17.85
CA PHE A 141 -14.34 4.27 18.42
C PHE A 141 -13.73 5.15 19.51
N GLY A 142 -14.16 6.40 19.64
CA GLY A 142 -13.57 7.36 20.58
C GLY A 142 -12.11 7.70 20.27
N LEU A 143 -11.65 7.40 19.05
CA LEU A 143 -10.27 7.61 18.61
C LEU A 143 -10.21 8.73 17.57
N PRO A 144 -9.20 9.61 17.63
CA PRO A 144 -9.04 10.67 16.65
C PRO A 144 -8.67 10.07 15.29
N ILE A 145 -9.48 10.30 14.28
CA ILE A 145 -9.14 9.99 12.89
C ILE A 145 -8.46 11.21 12.28
N HIS A 146 -7.30 11.05 11.67
CA HIS A 146 -6.53 12.17 11.12
C HIS A 146 -6.85 12.34 9.63
N TYR A 147 -6.79 11.24 8.90
CA TYR A 147 -6.98 11.19 7.45
C TYR A 147 -8.01 10.13 7.07
N ALA A 148 -8.67 10.31 5.93
CA ALA A 148 -9.58 9.33 5.35
C ALA A 148 -9.34 9.27 3.83
N PHE A 149 -9.28 8.07 3.28
CA PHE A 149 -9.10 7.83 1.85
C PHE A 149 -10.18 6.90 1.33
N ARG A 150 -10.77 7.25 0.19
CA ARG A 150 -11.62 6.37 -0.62
C ARG A 150 -10.77 5.73 -1.71
N ILE A 151 -10.97 4.44 -1.92
CA ILE A 151 -10.36 3.64 -2.97
C ILE A 151 -11.50 3.00 -3.76
N ASP A 152 -11.46 3.18 -5.08
CA ASP A 152 -12.35 2.61 -6.10
C ASP A 152 -11.54 1.57 -6.89
#